data_AF-A0A1G1DMX2-F1
#
_entry.id   AF-A0A1G1DMX2-F1
#
_cell.length_a   1.000
_cell.length_b   1.000
_cell.length_c   1.000
_cell.angle_alpha   90.00
_cell.angle_beta   90.00
_cell.angle_gamma   90.00
#
_symmetry.space_group_name_H-M   'P 1'
#
loop_
_entity.id
_entity.type
_entity.pdbx_description
1 polymer ?
#
loop_
_entity_poly.entity_id
_entity_poly.type
_entity_poly.pdbx_seq_one_letter_code
_entity_poly.pdbx_strand_id
1 'polypeptide(L)' 'MVIDLSQLYNGNAKLSELDDYIKKAKELSGEGNEIILTGAAPVWLYLKIAHALHGKARKLQYR' A
#
# COMPACT_ATOMS: atom_id res chain seq x y z
N MET A 1 11.12 -5.26 -1.22
CA MET A 1 10.37 -5.15 0.05
C MET A 1 8.93 -5.55 -0.18
N VAL A 2 8.32 -6.28 0.75
CA VAL A 2 6.93 -6.75 0.63
C VAL A 2 6.06 -5.96 1.60
N ILE A 3 4.93 -5.42 1.11
CA ILE A 3 3.91 -4.77 1.94
C ILE A 3 2.63 -5.60 1.82
N ASP A 4 2.23 -6.21 2.94
CA ASP A 4 0.96 -6.91 3.03
C ASP A 4 -0.16 -5.91 3.39
N LEU A 5 -1.07 -5.68 2.44
CA LEU A 5 -2.13 -4.67 2.60
C LEU A 5 -3.19 -5.09 3.62
N SER A 6 -3.33 -6.39 3.92
CA SER A 6 -4.26 -6.88 4.94
C SER A 6 -3.88 -6.40 6.34
N GLN A 7 -2.61 -6.07 6.57
CA GLN A 7 -2.14 -5.56 7.86
C GLN A 7 -2.41 -4.05 8.05
N LEU A 8 -2.90 -3.33 7.02
CA LEU A 8 -3.12 -1.89 7.12
C LEU A 8 -4.43 -1.51 7.83
N TYR A 9 -5.37 -2.44 7.94
CA TYR A 9 -6.70 -2.22 8.48
C TYR A 9 -7.14 -3.43 9.34
N ASN A 10 -8.13 -3.23 10.20
CA ASN A 10 -8.70 -4.29 11.02
C ASN A 10 -10.14 -4.61 10.58
N GLY A 11 -10.38 -5.83 10.12
CA GLY A 11 -11.68 -6.24 9.58
C GLY A 11 -11.86 -5.77 8.14
N ASN A 12 -12.70 -4.75 7.91
CA ASN A 12 -12.98 -4.23 6.57
C ASN A 12 -12.23 -2.90 6.35
N ALA A 13 -11.55 -2.77 5.22
CA ALA A 13 -10.94 -1.50 4.82
C ALA A 13 -12.03 -0.44 4.59
N LYS A 14 -11.82 0.75 5.16
CA LYS A 14 -12.77 1.88 5.07
C LYS A 14 -12.18 3.02 4.26
N LEU A 15 -12.97 3.60 3.37
CA LEU A 15 -12.57 4.78 2.59
C LEU A 15 -12.25 5.98 3.48
N SER A 16 -12.95 6.13 4.61
CA SER A 16 -12.71 7.21 5.59
C SER A 16 -11.31 7.13 6.24
N GLU A 17 -10.66 5.96 6.20
CA GLU A 17 -9.33 5.72 6.78
C GLU A 17 -8.24 5.68 5.69
N LEU A 18 -8.59 6.00 4.44
CA LEU A 18 -7.68 5.89 3.29
C LEU A 18 -6.36 6.66 3.48
N ASP A 19 -6.42 7.84 4.08
CA ASP A 19 -5.22 8.66 4.31
C ASP A 19 -4.24 7.98 5.27
N ASP A 20 -4.76 7.34 6.33
CA ASP A 20 -3.96 6.58 7.28
C ASP A 20 -3.29 5.36 6.62
N TYR A 21 -4.04 4.63 5.77
CA TYR A 21 -3.48 3.50 5.03
C TYR A 21 -2.36 3.95 4.07
N ILE A 22 -2.55 5.08 3.39
CA ILE A 22 -1.53 5.66 2.50
C ILE A 22 -0.29 6.07 3.30
N LYS A 23 -0.48 6.72 4.45
CA LYS A 23 0.62 7.14 5.31
C LYS A 23 1.45 5.95 5.76
N LYS A 24 0.80 4.91 6.31
CA LYS A 24 1.45 3.65 6.71
C LYS A 24 2.22 3.01 5.56
N ALA A 25 1.62 2.91 4.38
CA ALA A 25 2.29 2.31 3.23
C ALA A 25 3.51 3.13 2.77
N LYS A 26 3.47 4.47 2.84
CA LYS A 26 4.62 5.33 2.54
C LYS A 26 5.73 5.21 3.57
N GLU A 27 5.39 5.05 4.85
CA GLU A 27 6.36 4.83 5.92
C GLU A 27 7.05 3.48 5.74
N LEU A 28 6.26 2.43 5.47
CA LEU A 28 6.78 1.10 5.18
C LEU A 28 7.66 1.11 3.93
N SER A 29 7.24 1.76 2.84
CA SER A 29 7.94 1.70 1.55
C SER A 29 9.38 2.22 1.59
N GLY A 30 9.69 3.16 2.50
CA GLY A 30 10.92 3.95 2.39
C GLY A 30 11.01 4.67 1.04
N GLU A 31 12.22 5.09 0.64
CA GLU A 31 12.48 5.79 -0.62
C GLU A 31 13.39 4.97 -1.53
N GLY A 32 13.05 4.87 -2.82
CA GLY A 32 13.88 4.18 -3.81
C GLY A 32 13.86 2.65 -3.75
N ASN A 33 13.04 2.06 -2.87
CA ASN A 33 12.92 0.62 -2.75
C ASN A 33 12.05 0.00 -3.87
N GLU A 34 12.34 -1.26 -4.19
CA GLU A 34 11.42 -2.10 -4.97
C GLU A 34 10.33 -2.66 -4.06
N ILE A 35 9.08 -2.36 -4.35
CA ILE A 35 7.92 -2.68 -3.52
C ILE A 35 7.08 -3.76 -4.20
N ILE A 36 6.66 -4.75 -3.42
CA ILE A 36 5.70 -5.77 -3.81
C ILE A 36 4.48 -5.62 -2.90
N LEU A 37 3.32 -5.28 -3.47
CA LEU A 37 2.05 -5.25 -2.75
C LEU A 37 1.43 -6.65 -2.80
N THR A 38 0.99 -7.15 -1.65
CA THR A 38 0.38 -8.49 -1.48
C THR A 38 -0.73 -8.43 -0.41
N GLY A 39 -1.43 -9.55 -0.23
CA GLY A 39 -2.42 -9.73 0.82
C GLY A 39 -3.86 -9.48 0.37
N ALA A 40 -4.81 -10.00 1.14
CA ALA A 40 -6.22 -9.74 0.95
C ALA A 40 -6.52 -8.25 1.18
N ALA A 41 -6.94 -7.55 0.12
CA ALA A 41 -7.45 -6.19 0.22
C ALA A 41 -8.37 -5.90 -0.96
N PRO A 42 -9.32 -4.96 -0.81
CA PRO A 42 -10.11 -4.49 -1.94
C PRO A 42 -9.24 -3.93 -3.06
N VAL A 43 -9.65 -4.14 -4.31
CA VAL A 43 -8.93 -3.65 -5.49
C VAL A 43 -8.69 -2.12 -5.42
N TRP A 44 -9.66 -1.36 -4.92
CA TRP A 44 -9.51 0.09 -4.79
C TRP A 44 -8.36 0.49 -3.85
N LEU A 45 -8.07 -0.29 -2.81
CA LEU A 45 -6.99 -0.01 -1.88
C LEU A 45 -5.63 -0.23 -2.55
N TYR A 46 -5.48 -1.35 -3.27
CA TYR A 46 -4.30 -1.60 -4.10
C TYR A 46 -3.99 -0.43 -5.03
N LEU A 47 -5.00 0.05 -5.77
CA LEU A 47 -4.83 1.13 -6.74
C LEU A 47 -4.42 2.45 -6.07
N LYS A 48 -5.06 2.79 -4.94
CA LYS A 48 -4.74 4.03 -4.20
C LYS A 48 -3.33 3.99 -3.62
N ILE A 49 -2.93 2.86 -3.03
CA ILE A 49 -1.58 2.70 -2.46
C ILE A 49 -0.54 2.71 -3.57
N ALA A 50 -0.75 1.97 -4.66
CA ALA A 50 0.17 1.98 -5.79
C ALA A 50 0.37 3.37 -6.38
N HIS A 51 -0.70 4.14 -6.56
CA HIS A 51 -0.62 5.53 -7.00
C HIS A 51 0.13 6.40 -5.99
N ALA A 52 -0.13 6.25 -4.69
CA ALA A 52 0.52 7.04 -3.65
C ALA A 52 2.03 6.73 -3.50
N LEU A 53 2.45 5.52 -3.87
CA LEU A 53 3.85 5.10 -3.91
C LEU A 53 4.54 5.40 -5.24
N HIS A 54 3.79 5.85 -6.26
CA HIS A 54 4.34 6.26 -7.54
C HIS A 54 5.30 7.45 -7.34
N GLY A 55 6.53 7.30 -7.82
CA GLY A 55 7.61 8.28 -7.60
C GLY A 55 8.33 8.18 -6.25
N LYS A 56 7.83 7.36 -5.31
CA LYS A 56 8.54 7.05 -4.05
C LYS A 56 9.24 5.69 -4.12
N ALA A 57 8.58 4.69 -4.68
CA ALA A 57 9.16 3.39 -5.00
C ALA A 57 9.94 3.43 -6.31
N ARG A 58 11.07 2.71 -6.39
CA ARG A 58 11.82 2.52 -7.64
C ARG A 58 11.09 1.60 -8.61
N LYS A 59 10.40 0.59 -8.08
CA LYS A 59 9.61 -0.38 -8.84
C LYS A 59 8.46 -0.84 -7.97
N LEU A 60 7.28 -1.05 -8.57
CA LEU A 60 6.10 -1.55 -7.87
C LEU A 60 5.56 -2.80 -8.59
N GLN A 61 5.30 -3.85 -7.84
CA GLN A 61 4.82 -5.14 -8.33
C GLN A 61 3.63 -5.61 -7.47
N TYR A 62 2.79 -6.46 -8.04
CA TYR A 62 1.65 -7.07 -7.36
C TYR A 62 1.85 -8.59 -7.30
N ARG A 63 1.46 -9.22 -6.20
CA ARG A 63 1.53 -10.66 -6.01
C ARG A 63 0.29 -11.22 -5.36
#